data_AF-A0A0A2T7K7-F1
#
_entry.id   AF-A0A0A2T7K7-F1
#
_cell.length_a   1.000
_cell.length_b   1.000
_cell.length_c   1.000
_cell.angle_alpha   90.00
_cell.angle_beta   90.00
_cell.angle_gamma   90.00
#
_symmetry.space_group_name_H-M   'P 1'
#
loop_
_entity.id
_entity.type
_entity.pdbx_description
1 polymer ?
#
loop_
_entity_poly.entity_id
_entity_poly.type
_entity_poly.pdbx_seq_one_letter_code
_entity_poly.pdbx_strand_id
1 'polypeptide(L)'
;MMNYKFNTWIQSGEQAKEISSKGYELLRAGNQSYSGQTIGYILYCHYIKGASFNVINRENKSMPANIIKGILTGTYSPKTFNAFMELAEAETETLEGIYSDVKEEGESIG
;
A
#
# COMPACT_ATOMS: atom_id res chain seq x y z
N MET A 1 27.36 25.10 -5.73
CA MET A 1 26.01 24.81 -6.25
C MET A 1 25.67 23.39 -5.83
N MET A 2 24.86 23.20 -4.79
CA MET A 2 24.50 21.86 -4.30
C MET A 2 23.46 21.25 -5.24
N ASN A 3 23.84 20.17 -5.92
CA ASN A 3 22.96 19.39 -6.78
C ASN A 3 22.14 18.44 -5.89
N TYR A 4 20.99 18.92 -5.40
CA TYR A 4 20.01 18.07 -4.71
C TYR A 4 19.30 17.21 -5.75
N LYS A 5 19.76 15.97 -5.94
CA LYS A 5 19.03 14.97 -6.71
C LYS A 5 17.93 14.38 -5.83
N PHE A 6 16.74 14.95 -5.92
CA PHE A 6 15.52 14.26 -5.47
C PHE A 6 15.36 12.98 -6.30
N ASN A 7 14.99 11.86 -5.66
CA ASN A 7 14.78 10.52 -6.25
C ASN A 7 16.02 9.64 -6.52
N THR A 8 17.06 9.71 -5.70
CA THR A 8 18.12 8.68 -5.66
C THR A 8 18.32 8.16 -4.25
N TRP A 9 18.30 6.83 -4.07
CA TRP A 9 18.73 6.19 -2.83
C TRP A 9 20.22 6.49 -2.62
N ILE A 10 20.57 7.06 -1.47
CA ILE A 10 21.93 7.52 -1.13
C ILE A 10 22.97 6.38 -1.21
N GLN A 11 22.52 5.12 -1.17
CA GLN A 11 23.38 3.95 -1.01
C GLN A 11 23.59 3.10 -2.29
N SER A 12 22.68 3.13 -3.29
CA SER A 12 22.80 2.28 -4.50
C SER A 12 22.93 3.05 -5.83
N GLY A 13 22.51 4.32 -5.88
CA GLY A 13 22.54 5.09 -7.13
C GLY A 13 21.47 4.69 -8.17
N GLU A 14 20.58 3.75 -7.85
CA GLU A 14 19.44 3.39 -8.70
C GLU A 14 18.34 4.45 -8.62
N GLN A 15 17.71 4.75 -9.76
CA GLN A 15 16.51 5.59 -9.82
C GLN A 15 15.43 4.88 -9.01
N ALA A 16 14.97 5.50 -7.92
CA ALA A 16 13.80 5.01 -7.23
C ALA A 16 12.64 4.98 -8.25
N LYS A 17 11.97 3.82 -8.41
CA LYS A 17 10.75 3.72 -9.23
C LYS A 17 9.83 4.85 -8.78
N GLU A 18 9.53 5.75 -9.71
CA GLU A 18 8.80 6.97 -9.40
C GLU A 18 7.35 6.58 -9.06
N ILE A 19 7.05 6.52 -7.76
CA ILE A 19 5.67 6.35 -7.31
C ILE A 19 4.90 7.57 -7.81
N SER A 20 3.80 7.35 -8.53
CA SER A 20 3.00 8.46 -9.07
C SER A 20 2.50 9.37 -7.93
N SER A 21 2.23 10.65 -8.22
CA SER A 21 1.75 11.61 -7.19
C SER A 21 0.54 11.06 -6.42
N LYS A 22 -0.35 10.34 -7.11
CA LYS A 22 -1.50 9.66 -6.52
C LYS A 22 -1.11 8.49 -5.60
N GLY A 23 -0.07 7.73 -5.96
CA GLY A 23 0.50 6.71 -5.07
C GLY A 23 1.01 7.31 -3.76
N TYR A 24 1.66 8.48 -3.80
CA TYR A 24 2.06 9.20 -2.58
C TYR A 24 0.86 9.70 -1.78
N GLU A 25 -0.20 10.17 -2.44
CA GLU A 25 -1.44 10.58 -1.78
C GLU A 25 -2.10 9.40 -1.05
N LEU A 26 -2.16 8.22 -1.68
CA LEU A 26 -2.65 6.99 -1.05
C LEU A 26 -1.88 6.66 0.23
N LEU A 27 -0.54 6.68 0.16
CA LEU A 27 0.32 6.35 1.30
C LEU A 27 0.15 7.35 2.47
N ARG A 28 -0.11 8.63 2.16
CA ARG A 28 -0.35 9.69 3.14
C ARG A 28 -1.80 9.77 3.63
N ALA A 29 -2.75 9.16 2.94
CA ALA A 29 -4.17 9.20 3.26
C ALA A 29 -4.58 8.29 4.44
N GLY A 30 -3.64 7.90 5.32
CA GLY A 30 -3.94 7.11 6.51
C GLY A 30 -4.82 7.84 7.52
N ASN A 31 -5.18 7.14 8.60
CA ASN A 31 -5.85 7.73 9.75
C ASN A 31 -4.95 7.62 11.00
N GLN A 32 -5.44 8.07 12.16
CA GLN A 32 -4.65 8.08 13.41
C GLN A 32 -4.22 6.67 13.87
N SER A 33 -4.94 5.62 13.44
CA SER A 33 -4.71 4.26 13.93
C SER A 33 -3.92 3.39 12.95
N TYR A 34 -4.06 3.60 11.64
CA TYR A 34 -3.35 2.84 10.62
C TYR A 34 -2.91 3.74 9.46
N SER A 35 -1.68 3.52 8.98
CA SER A 35 -1.12 4.25 7.86
C SER A 35 -1.86 3.95 6.55
N GLY A 36 -1.79 4.89 5.60
CA GLY A 36 -2.35 4.69 4.26
C GLY A 36 -1.75 3.49 3.55
N GLN A 37 -0.47 3.20 3.83
CA GLN A 37 0.21 1.99 3.37
C GLN A 37 -0.43 0.71 3.90
N THR A 38 -0.77 0.64 5.19
CA THR A 38 -1.38 -0.56 5.79
C THR A 38 -2.77 -0.81 5.20
N ILE A 39 -3.57 0.27 5.13
CA ILE A 39 -4.92 0.22 4.58
C ILE A 39 -4.87 -0.15 3.09
N GLY A 40 -3.97 0.49 2.33
CA GLY A 40 -3.77 0.23 0.91
C GLY A 40 -3.29 -1.19 0.62
N TYR A 41 -2.40 -1.75 1.46
CA TYR A 41 -1.97 -3.14 1.33
C TYR A 41 -3.12 -4.13 1.53
N ILE A 42 -3.98 -3.91 2.52
CA ILE A 42 -5.19 -4.73 2.73
C ILE A 42 -6.11 -4.69 1.51
N LEU A 43 -6.31 -3.50 0.94
CA LEU A 43 -7.12 -3.32 -0.27
C LEU A 43 -6.48 -4.01 -1.48
N TYR A 44 -5.17 -3.87 -1.65
CA TYR A 44 -4.41 -4.55 -2.71
C TYR A 44 -4.52 -6.07 -2.61
N CYS A 45 -4.35 -6.64 -1.41
CA CYS A 45 -4.53 -8.06 -1.19
C CYS A 45 -5.93 -8.54 -1.60
N HIS A 46 -6.97 -7.76 -1.30
CA HIS A 46 -8.34 -8.15 -1.59
C HIS A 46 -8.73 -7.96 -3.07
N TYR A 47 -8.54 -6.76 -3.60
CA TYR A 47 -9.06 -6.35 -4.91
C TYR A 47 -8.13 -6.70 -6.06
N ILE A 48 -6.81 -6.75 -5.84
CA ILE A 48 -5.83 -7.06 -6.90
C ILE A 48 -5.39 -8.52 -6.80
N LYS A 49 -4.95 -8.97 -5.62
CA LYS A 49 -4.52 -10.37 -5.43
C LYS A 49 -5.66 -11.36 -5.20
N GLY A 50 -6.91 -10.90 -5.06
CA GLY A 50 -8.08 -11.77 -4.87
C GLY A 50 -8.11 -12.53 -3.54
N ALA A 51 -7.37 -12.08 -2.52
CA ALA A 51 -7.33 -12.74 -1.23
C ALA A 51 -8.68 -12.62 -0.50
N SER A 52 -9.14 -13.74 0.06
CA SER A 52 -10.36 -13.75 0.87
C SER A 52 -10.15 -13.03 2.21
N PHE A 53 -11.24 -12.51 2.77
CA PHE A 53 -11.25 -11.89 4.10
C PHE A 53 -10.59 -12.77 5.17
N ASN A 54 -10.83 -14.09 5.14
CA ASN A 54 -10.26 -15.02 6.12
C ASN A 54 -8.74 -15.11 6.05
N VAL A 55 -8.16 -14.99 4.85
CA VAL A 55 -6.70 -14.96 4.64
C VAL A 55 -6.14 -13.65 5.17
N ILE A 56 -6.73 -12.52 4.76
CA ILE A 56 -6.30 -11.18 5.19
C ILE A 56 -6.37 -11.04 6.72
N ASN A 57 -7.46 -11.49 7.34
CA ASN A 57 -7.66 -11.45 8.79
C ASN A 57 -6.67 -12.36 9.54
N ARG A 58 -6.25 -13.47 8.93
CA ARG A 58 -5.23 -14.36 9.51
C ARG A 58 -3.84 -13.75 9.47
N GLU A 59 -3.50 -13.04 8.40
CA GLU A 59 -2.21 -12.35 8.25
C GLU A 59 -2.13 -11.07 9.09
N ASN A 60 -3.26 -10.40 9.35
CA ASN A 60 -3.32 -9.13 10.08
C ASN A 60 -3.90 -9.28 11.50
N LYS A 61 -3.38 -10.22 12.31
CA LYS A 61 -3.93 -10.53 13.66
C LYS A 61 -3.95 -9.35 14.65
N SER A 62 -3.10 -8.35 14.44
CA SER A 62 -3.05 -7.13 15.24
C SER A 62 -4.19 -6.15 14.94
N MET A 63 -4.91 -6.35 13.83
CA MET A 63 -6.03 -5.52 13.44
C MET A 63 -7.37 -6.21 13.73
N PRO A 64 -8.30 -5.55 14.44
CA PRO A 64 -9.62 -6.12 14.69
C PRO A 64 -10.38 -6.42 13.38
N ALA A 65 -11.06 -7.56 13.34
CA ALA A 65 -11.79 -8.04 12.15
C ALA A 65 -12.83 -7.04 11.61
N ASN A 66 -13.47 -6.27 12.49
CA ASN A 66 -14.41 -5.21 12.11
C ASN A 66 -13.73 -4.04 11.40
N ILE A 67 -12.48 -3.72 11.76
CA ILE A 67 -11.69 -2.70 11.09
C ILE A 67 -11.29 -3.17 9.69
N ILE A 68 -10.83 -4.42 9.55
CA ILE A 68 -10.52 -5.00 8.24
C ILE A 68 -11.77 -4.95 7.34
N LYS A 69 -12.93 -5.38 7.85
CA LYS A 69 -14.19 -5.27 7.10
C LYS A 69 -14.48 -3.83 6.68
N GLY A 70 -14.34 -2.88 7.61
CA GLY A 70 -14.56 -1.46 7.33
C GLY A 70 -13.58 -0.89 6.29
N ILE A 71 -12.35 -1.38 6.25
CA ILE A 71 -11.37 -1.04 5.19
C ILE A 71 -11.88 -1.56 3.85
N LEU A 72 -12.23 -2.84 3.76
CA LEU A 72 -12.67 -3.47 2.52
C LEU A 72 -13.96 -2.85 1.95
N THR A 73 -14.85 -2.35 2.82
CA THR A 73 -16.08 -1.65 2.43
C THR A 73 -15.90 -0.13 2.32
N GLY A 74 -14.71 0.40 2.56
CA GLY A 74 -14.42 1.84 2.52
C GLY A 74 -15.00 2.68 3.66
N THR A 75 -15.72 2.10 4.62
CA THR A 75 -16.34 2.84 5.74
C THR A 75 -15.34 3.26 6.80
N TYR A 76 -14.20 2.58 6.89
CA TYR A 76 -13.16 2.88 7.89
C TYR A 76 -12.27 4.07 7.49
N SER A 77 -11.92 4.15 6.20
CA SER A 77 -11.19 5.28 5.64
C SER A 77 -11.63 5.53 4.20
N PRO A 78 -12.73 6.27 3.99
CA PRO A 78 -13.29 6.52 2.65
C PRO A 78 -12.28 7.19 1.72
N LYS A 79 -11.44 8.09 2.26
CA LYS A 79 -10.43 8.79 1.47
C LYS A 79 -9.37 7.84 0.91
N THR A 80 -8.81 6.96 1.74
CA THR A 80 -7.82 5.97 1.29
C THR A 80 -8.45 4.97 0.33
N PHE A 81 -9.69 4.54 0.62
CA PHE A 81 -10.41 3.62 -0.23
C PHE A 81 -10.64 4.18 -1.62
N ASN A 82 -11.17 5.40 -1.73
CA ASN A 82 -11.41 6.03 -3.03
C ASN A 82 -10.10 6.25 -3.80
N ALA A 83 -9.06 6.76 -3.14
CA ALA A 83 -7.75 6.93 -3.78
C ALA A 83 -7.16 5.60 -4.29
N PHE A 84 -7.37 4.51 -3.54
CA PHE A 84 -6.97 3.17 -3.97
C PHE A 84 -7.78 2.70 -5.18
N MET A 85 -9.10 2.85 -5.16
CA MET A 85 -9.96 2.41 -6.28
C MET A 85 -9.66 3.20 -7.56
N GLU A 86 -9.44 4.52 -7.45
CA GLU A 86 -9.02 5.36 -8.58
C GLU A 86 -7.69 4.89 -9.19
N LEU A 87 -6.71 4.52 -8.34
CA LEU A 87 -5.45 3.95 -8.80
C LEU A 87 -5.63 2.55 -9.39
N ALA A 88 -6.50 1.73 -8.81
CA ALA A 88 -6.76 0.38 -9.31
C ALA A 88 -7.37 0.41 -10.72
N GLU A 89 -8.23 1.40 -11.00
CA GLU A 89 -8.86 1.59 -12.31
C GLU A 89 -7.92 2.27 -13.33
N ALA A 90 -7.13 3.26 -12.91
CA ALA A 90 -6.33 4.08 -13.82
C ALA A 90 -4.89 3.59 -14.01
N GLU A 91 -4.25 3.09 -12.94
CA GLU A 91 -2.80 2.87 -12.86
C GLU A 91 -2.48 1.67 -11.95
N THR A 92 -3.00 0.47 -12.27
CA THR A 92 -2.78 -0.73 -11.45
C THR A 92 -1.28 -1.06 -11.29
N GLU A 93 -0.44 -0.73 -12.28
CA GLU A 93 1.02 -0.90 -12.23
C GLU A 93 1.68 -0.12 -11.08
N THR A 94 1.13 1.04 -10.71
CA THR A 94 1.59 1.82 -9.56
C THR A 94 1.32 1.08 -8.26
N LEU A 95 0.16 0.42 -8.14
CA LEU A 95 -0.16 -0.40 -6.96
C LEU A 95 0.73 -1.64 -6.87
N GLU A 96 1.00 -2.30 -8.01
CA GLU A 96 1.98 -3.39 -8.09
C GLU A 96 3.36 -2.89 -7.62
N GLY A 97 3.87 -1.78 -8.15
CA GLY A 97 5.17 -1.23 -7.74
C GLY A 97 5.26 -0.82 -6.26
N ILE A 98 4.14 -0.55 -5.59
CA ILE A 98 4.11 -0.20 -4.16
C ILE A 98 4.01 -1.47 -3.28
N TYR A 99 3.25 -2.48 -3.71
CA TYR A 99 2.83 -3.59 -2.84
C TYR A 99 3.26 -4.99 -3.30
N SER A 100 3.87 -5.14 -4.49
CA SER A 100 4.35 -6.44 -4.99
C SER A 100 5.46 -7.01 -4.09
N ASP A 101 6.39 -6.15 -3.66
CA ASP A 101 7.64 -6.56 -3.02
C ASP A 101 7.52 -6.67 -1.49
N VAL A 102 6.38 -6.25 -0.92
CA VAL A 102 6.15 -6.25 0.53
C VAL A 102 6.08 -7.67 1.13
N LYS A 103 6.06 -8.73 0.29
CA LYS A 103 6.19 -10.13 0.74
C LYS A 103 7.58 -10.77 0.56
N GLU A 104 8.52 -10.16 -0.17
CA GLU A 104 9.83 -10.80 -0.42
C GLU A 104 10.86 -10.55 0.69
N GLU A 105 10.69 -9.54 1.54
CA GLU A 105 11.60 -9.30 2.68
C GLU A 105 11.38 -10.26 3.88
N GLY A 106 10.48 -11.24 3.76
CA GLY A 106 10.20 -12.24 4.80
C GLY A 106 10.91 -13.59 4.64
N GLU A 107 11.56 -13.85 3.51
CA GLU A 107 12.29 -15.11 3.24
C GLU A 107 13.74 -14.82 2.80
N SER A 108 14.56 -14.29 3.71
CA SER A 108 16.01 -14.38 3.56
C SER A 108 16.71 -14.35 4.90
N ILE A 109 16.85 -15.54 5.49
CA ILE A 109 17.92 -16.10 6.33
C ILE A 109 17.30 -17.35 6.98
N GLY A 110 17.73 -18.57 6.67
CA GLY A 110 19.10 -19.05 6.61
C GLY A 110 19.22 -20.14 7.67
#